data_AF-A0A2D5VK99-F1
#
_entry.id   AF-A0A2D5VK99-F1
#
_cell.length_a   1.000
_cell.length_b   1.000
_cell.length_c   1.000
_cell.angle_alpha   90.00
_cell.angle_beta   90.00
_cell.angle_gamma   90.00
#
_symmetry.space_group_name_H-M   'P 1'
#
loop_
_entity.id
_entity.type
_entity.pdbx_description
1 polymer ?
#
loop_
_entity_poly.entity_id
_entity_poly.type
_entity_poly.pdbx_seq_one_letter_code
_entity_poly.pdbx_strand_id
1 'polypeptide(L)'
;MLNIIPQKAPATHPYGDFIYCEDSVKTLFRYLTEDEYKTLMANEEFNPVPFGHFGDTARDILLKTDIFGAEGANLLSAIQYSDFVTMPDGSERKSLALTPRIWLTKGGDTFTAAIEGVATWRKNIMLDASWNRSDMVAKEYNELNPYSMEQIMLGSGLPAGFYPEHGSSSVVPVAMDTEQGDVLIFMANCWHNK
;
A
#
# COMPACT_ATOMS: atom_id res chain seq x y z
N MET A 1 -16.10 1.77 -7.80
CA MET A 1 -15.27 2.22 -6.67
C MET A 1 -15.33 1.19 -5.56
N LEU A 2 -14.22 1.02 -4.84
CA LEU A 2 -14.10 0.10 -3.72
C LEU A 2 -14.68 0.73 -2.46
N ASN A 3 -15.41 -0.06 -1.68
CA ASN A 3 -15.95 0.37 -0.39
C ASN A 3 -15.07 -0.22 0.69
N ILE A 4 -14.37 0.63 1.45
CA ILE A 4 -13.41 0.19 2.46
C ILE A 4 -14.14 -0.22 3.74
N ILE A 5 -13.75 -1.36 4.30
CA ILE A 5 -14.29 -1.86 5.57
C ILE A 5 -13.37 -1.40 6.71
N PRO A 6 -13.86 -0.58 7.66
CA PRO A 6 -13.12 -0.28 8.88
C PRO A 6 -12.95 -1.54 9.73
N GLN A 7 -11.73 -1.75 10.20
CA GLN A 7 -11.33 -2.76 11.15
C GLN A 7 -11.86 -2.43 12.55
N LYS A 8 -12.17 -3.49 13.31
CA LYS A 8 -12.69 -3.36 14.69
C LYS A 8 -11.68 -2.75 15.67
N ALA A 9 -10.39 -2.88 15.36
CA ALA A 9 -9.30 -2.33 16.14
C ALA A 9 -8.20 -1.80 15.21
N PRO A 10 -7.41 -0.80 15.64
CA PRO A 10 -6.23 -0.36 14.92
C PRO A 10 -5.27 -1.50 14.58
N ALA A 11 -4.61 -1.40 13.42
CA ALA A 11 -3.44 -2.22 13.15
C ALA A 11 -2.39 -2.01 14.26
N THR A 12 -1.89 -3.09 14.84
CA THR A 12 -0.78 -3.07 15.79
C THR A 12 0.26 -4.07 15.33
N HIS A 13 1.51 -3.62 15.21
CA HIS A 13 2.63 -4.50 14.93
C HIS A 13 3.22 -4.95 16.29
N PRO A 14 3.52 -6.24 16.50
CA PRO A 14 3.92 -6.74 17.82
C PRO A 14 5.21 -6.12 18.37
N TYR A 15 6.02 -5.54 17.48
CA TYR A 15 7.31 -4.94 17.82
C TYR A 15 7.37 -3.44 17.55
N GLY A 16 6.29 -2.78 17.12
CA GLY A 16 6.36 -1.37 16.73
C GLY A 16 5.02 -0.70 16.44
N ASP A 17 5.09 0.61 16.24
CA ASP A 17 3.94 1.46 15.96
C ASP A 17 3.94 1.88 14.49
N PHE A 18 2.79 1.70 13.85
CA PHE A 18 2.57 2.27 12.53
C PHE A 18 2.49 3.79 12.62
N ILE A 19 3.23 4.45 11.74
CA ILE A 19 3.31 5.91 11.74
C ILE A 19 2.20 6.43 10.84
N TYR A 20 1.05 6.78 11.42
CA TYR A 20 -0.03 7.46 10.70
C TYR A 20 -0.04 8.96 11.03
N CYS A 21 -0.51 9.81 10.10
CA CYS A 21 -0.64 11.25 10.37
C CYS A 21 -1.97 11.59 11.04
N GLU A 22 -3.03 10.85 10.73
CA GLU A 22 -4.33 10.97 11.39
C GLU A 22 -4.81 9.64 11.97
N ASP A 23 -5.45 9.71 13.14
CA ASP A 23 -6.02 8.55 13.82
C ASP A 23 -7.17 7.90 13.04
N SER A 24 -7.85 8.67 12.18
CA SER A 24 -8.94 8.22 11.30
C SER A 24 -8.52 7.04 10.41
N VAL A 25 -7.23 6.95 10.09
CA VAL A 25 -6.67 5.95 9.19
C VAL A 25 -6.33 4.64 9.90
N LYS A 26 -6.11 4.67 11.22
CA LYS A 26 -5.67 3.52 12.01
C LYS A 26 -6.60 2.33 11.90
N THR A 27 -7.90 2.59 11.79
CA THR A 27 -8.93 1.56 11.64
C THR A 27 -9.15 1.13 10.20
N LEU A 28 -8.51 1.72 9.20
CA LEU A 28 -8.68 1.29 7.80
C LEU A 28 -7.78 0.11 7.45
N PHE A 29 -6.74 -0.12 8.24
CA PHE A 29 -5.72 -1.10 7.97
C PHE A 29 -5.65 -2.17 9.06
N ARG A 30 -5.24 -3.38 8.67
CA ARG A 30 -4.78 -4.43 9.56
C ARG A 30 -3.35 -4.83 9.20
N TYR A 31 -2.57 -5.17 10.20
CA TYR A 31 -1.23 -5.72 10.00
C TYR A 31 -1.34 -7.09 9.29
N LEU A 32 -0.39 -7.38 8.39
CA LEU A 32 -0.22 -8.70 7.81
C LEU A 32 1.04 -9.34 8.38
N THR A 33 0.87 -10.42 9.14
CA THR A 33 2.00 -11.32 9.45
C THR A 33 2.54 -11.98 8.18
N GLU A 34 3.74 -12.56 8.26
CA GLU A 34 4.35 -13.29 7.15
C GLU A 34 3.45 -14.44 6.66
N ASP A 35 2.90 -15.23 7.58
CA ASP A 35 2.02 -16.36 7.26
C ASP A 35 0.70 -15.91 6.64
N GLU A 36 0.10 -14.83 7.13
CA GLU A 36 -1.13 -14.25 6.57
C GLU A 36 -0.89 -13.70 5.16
N TYR A 37 0.22 -12.99 4.96
CA TYR A 37 0.60 -12.48 3.64
C TYR A 37 0.78 -13.64 2.65
N LYS A 38 1.57 -14.65 3.01
CA LYS A 38 1.80 -15.84 2.16
C LYS A 38 0.50 -16.55 1.83
N THR A 39 -0.38 -16.72 2.82
CA THR A 39 -1.69 -17.35 2.63
C THR A 39 -2.57 -16.55 1.67
N LEU A 40 -2.60 -15.22 1.80
CA LEU A 40 -3.35 -14.35 0.89
C LEU A 40 -2.81 -14.39 -0.54
N MET A 41 -1.49 -14.34 -0.71
CA MET A 41 -0.86 -14.36 -2.04
C MET A 41 -1.01 -15.72 -2.76
N ALA A 42 -1.04 -16.81 -2.00
CA ALA A 42 -1.26 -18.15 -2.53
C ALA A 42 -2.74 -18.47 -2.81
N ASN A 43 -3.67 -17.64 -2.34
CA ASN A 43 -5.10 -17.89 -2.52
C ASN A 43 -5.51 -17.69 -3.99
N GLU A 44 -5.91 -18.78 -4.63
CA GLU A 44 -6.27 -18.80 -6.05
C GLU A 44 -7.56 -18.04 -6.39
N GLU A 45 -8.40 -17.73 -5.40
CA GLU A 45 -9.58 -16.88 -5.57
C GLU A 45 -9.22 -15.43 -5.96
N PHE A 46 -8.00 -15.00 -5.69
CA PHE A 46 -7.53 -13.63 -5.93
C PHE A 46 -6.48 -13.57 -7.02
N ASN A 47 -6.63 -12.63 -7.95
CA ASN A 47 -5.55 -12.23 -8.85
C ASN A 47 -4.74 -11.07 -8.22
N PRO A 48 -3.44 -11.24 -7.94
CA PRO A 48 -2.61 -10.20 -7.32
C PRO A 48 -2.09 -9.17 -8.32
N VAL A 49 -2.81 -8.08 -8.55
CA VAL A 49 -2.44 -7.07 -9.54
C VAL A 49 -1.60 -5.95 -8.90
N PRO A 50 -0.37 -5.67 -9.39
CA PRO A 50 0.42 -4.54 -8.89
C PRO A 50 -0.27 -3.20 -9.10
N PHE A 51 -0.28 -2.36 -8.07
CA PHE A 51 -0.90 -1.04 -8.17
C PHE A 51 -0.19 -0.10 -9.15
N GLY A 52 1.08 -0.34 -9.46
CA GLY A 52 1.82 0.38 -10.51
C GLY A 52 1.21 0.23 -11.91
N HIS A 53 0.22 -0.64 -12.10
CA HIS A 53 -0.57 -0.65 -13.33
C HIS A 53 -1.57 0.52 -13.44
N PHE A 54 -1.88 1.20 -12.33
CA PHE A 54 -2.91 2.23 -12.25
C PHE A 54 -2.37 3.65 -12.05
N GLY A 55 -1.06 3.83 -11.86
CA GLY A 55 -0.43 5.15 -11.77
C GLY A 55 1.07 5.04 -11.58
N ASP A 56 1.78 6.15 -11.81
CA ASP A 56 3.24 6.21 -11.69
C ASP A 56 3.69 6.49 -10.25
N THR A 57 2.82 7.11 -9.45
CA THR A 57 3.05 7.41 -8.03
C THR A 57 1.91 6.91 -7.16
N ALA A 58 2.17 6.72 -5.86
CA ALA A 58 1.15 6.39 -4.87
C ALA A 58 0.01 7.43 -4.86
N ARG A 59 0.33 8.69 -5.14
CA ARG A 59 -0.64 9.79 -5.25
C ARG A 59 -1.56 9.59 -6.46
N ASP A 60 -0.98 9.29 -7.63
CA ASP A 60 -1.78 9.05 -8.85
C ASP A 60 -2.73 7.85 -8.67
N ILE A 61 -2.23 6.81 -8.00
CA ILE A 61 -3.01 5.60 -7.69
C ILE A 61 -4.15 5.94 -6.72
N LEU A 62 -3.89 6.65 -5.62
CA LEU A 62 -4.92 6.97 -4.64
C LEU A 62 -5.96 7.97 -5.16
N LEU A 63 -5.60 8.84 -6.11
CA LEU A 63 -6.51 9.81 -6.72
C LEU A 63 -7.32 9.24 -7.91
N LYS A 64 -7.16 7.96 -8.24
CA LYS A 64 -8.00 7.24 -9.22
C LYS A 64 -9.44 7.14 -8.71
N THR A 65 -10.33 7.97 -9.27
CA THR A 65 -11.74 8.07 -8.84
C THR A 65 -12.57 6.83 -9.18
N ASP A 66 -12.20 6.10 -10.23
CA ASP A 66 -12.77 4.79 -10.61
C ASP A 66 -12.51 3.72 -9.55
N ILE A 67 -11.35 3.78 -8.88
CA ILE A 67 -10.95 2.84 -7.82
C ILE A 67 -11.40 3.34 -6.45
N PHE A 68 -10.95 4.52 -6.02
CA PHE A 68 -11.07 5.00 -4.63
C PHE A 68 -12.13 6.10 -4.43
N GLY A 69 -12.71 6.66 -5.50
CA GLY A 69 -13.68 7.75 -5.39
C GLY A 69 -13.14 8.96 -4.60
N ALA A 70 -13.98 9.55 -3.74
CA ALA A 70 -13.59 10.67 -2.87
C ALA A 70 -12.72 10.21 -1.68
N GLU A 71 -12.86 8.96 -1.25
CA GLU A 71 -12.11 8.41 -0.11
C GLU A 71 -10.61 8.33 -0.39
N GLY A 72 -10.22 8.19 -1.65
CA GLY A 72 -8.81 8.21 -2.05
C GLY A 72 -8.11 9.54 -1.71
N ALA A 73 -8.79 10.66 -1.90
CA ALA A 73 -8.25 11.98 -1.55
C ALA A 73 -8.18 12.18 -0.03
N ASN A 74 -9.19 11.70 0.71
CA ASN A 74 -9.20 11.73 2.17
C ASN A 74 -8.04 10.90 2.73
N LEU A 75 -7.89 9.66 2.26
CA LEU A 75 -6.81 8.76 2.65
C LEU A 75 -5.45 9.38 2.35
N LEU A 76 -5.25 9.92 1.13
CA LEU A 76 -4.00 10.59 0.77
C LEU A 76 -3.66 11.73 1.72
N SER A 77 -4.63 12.58 2.07
CA SER A 77 -4.41 13.67 3.02
C SER A 77 -3.98 13.15 4.39
N ALA A 78 -4.62 12.08 4.85
CA ALA A 78 -4.45 11.54 6.19
C ALA A 78 -3.18 10.68 6.37
N ILE A 79 -2.52 10.29 5.27
CA ILE A 79 -1.24 9.55 5.29
C ILE A 79 -0.05 10.41 4.87
N GLN A 80 -0.27 11.60 4.35
CA GLN A 80 0.81 12.49 3.92
C GLN A 80 1.41 13.20 5.13
N TYR A 81 2.72 13.06 5.33
CA TYR A 81 3.40 13.75 6.42
C TYR A 81 3.28 15.27 6.27
N SER A 82 3.15 15.97 7.40
CA SER A 82 3.12 17.44 7.45
C SER A 82 4.45 18.07 7.03
N ASP A 83 5.53 17.35 7.31
CA ASP A 83 6.90 17.82 7.13
C ASP A 83 7.49 17.38 5.79
N PHE A 84 8.47 18.13 5.32
CA PHE A 84 9.27 17.73 4.17
C PHE A 84 10.43 16.86 4.65
N VAL A 85 10.62 15.72 4.00
CA VAL A 85 11.79 14.86 4.21
C VAL A 85 12.86 15.29 3.22
N THR A 86 14.09 15.48 3.70
CA THR A 86 15.25 15.74 2.85
C THR A 86 15.75 14.43 2.25
N MET A 87 15.68 14.34 0.93
CA MET A 87 16.17 13.21 0.15
C MET A 87 17.71 13.16 0.14
N PRO A 88 18.34 12.01 -0.20
CA PRO A 88 19.79 11.91 -0.35
C PRO A 88 20.40 12.87 -1.39
N ASP A 89 19.58 13.32 -2.35
CA ASP A 89 19.95 14.33 -3.36
C ASP A 89 19.81 15.78 -2.87
N GLY A 90 19.41 15.98 -1.60
CA GLY A 90 19.20 17.29 -0.98
C GLY A 90 17.85 17.95 -1.29
N SER A 91 16.98 17.30 -2.09
CA SER A 91 15.64 17.83 -2.36
C SER A 91 14.68 17.60 -1.18
N GLU A 92 13.80 18.55 -0.92
CA GLU A 92 12.72 18.42 0.07
C GLU A 92 11.47 17.86 -0.61
N ARG A 93 10.89 16.80 -0.03
CA ARG A 93 9.68 16.17 -0.57
C ARG A 93 8.68 15.82 0.52
N LYS A 94 7.40 16.00 0.20
CA LYS A 94 6.29 15.49 1.01
C LYS A 94 6.24 13.98 0.86
N SER A 95 6.50 13.29 1.96
CA SER A 95 6.50 11.84 2.04
C SER A 95 5.15 11.33 2.58
N LEU A 96 4.90 10.04 2.45
CA LEU A 96 3.70 9.33 2.85
C LEU A 96 4.05 8.30 3.92
N ALA A 97 3.15 8.11 4.87
CA ALA A 97 3.19 7.04 5.85
C ALA A 97 3.09 5.65 5.22
N LEU A 98 2.39 5.55 4.09
CA LEU A 98 2.10 4.30 3.40
C LEU A 98 1.95 4.47 1.89
N THR A 99 2.22 3.41 1.13
CA THR A 99 2.11 3.38 -0.33
C THR A 99 1.38 2.13 -0.82
N PRO A 100 0.45 2.24 -1.78
CA PRO A 100 -0.27 1.09 -2.34
C PRO A 100 0.69 0.19 -3.14
N ARG A 101 0.61 -1.13 -2.94
CA ARG A 101 1.54 -2.09 -3.56
C ARG A 101 0.87 -3.13 -4.44
N ILE A 102 -0.10 -3.87 -3.92
CA ILE A 102 -0.82 -4.95 -4.63
C ILE A 102 -2.33 -4.83 -4.38
N TRP A 103 -3.12 -5.03 -5.42
CA TRP A 103 -4.55 -5.23 -5.36
C TRP A 103 -4.84 -6.73 -5.56
N LEU A 104 -5.25 -7.43 -4.50
CA LEU A 104 -5.79 -8.78 -4.59
C LEU A 104 -7.27 -8.69 -5.00
N THR A 105 -7.55 -8.89 -6.29
CA THR A 105 -8.90 -8.74 -6.84
C THR A 105 -9.58 -10.07 -7.14
N LYS A 106 -10.89 -10.15 -6.92
CA LYS A 106 -11.76 -11.24 -7.41
C LYS A 106 -12.30 -10.98 -8.82
N GLY A 107 -11.88 -9.90 -9.49
CA GLY A 107 -12.31 -9.55 -10.84
C GLY A 107 -13.70 -8.92 -10.91
N GLY A 108 -14.11 -8.22 -9.85
CA GLY A 108 -15.43 -7.55 -9.78
C GLY A 108 -15.56 -6.32 -10.69
N ASP A 109 -16.74 -5.69 -10.66
CA ASP A 109 -17.09 -4.56 -11.53
C ASP A 109 -16.12 -3.38 -11.40
N THR A 110 -15.68 -3.05 -10.17
CA THR A 110 -14.73 -1.97 -9.95
C THR A 110 -13.38 -2.24 -10.63
N PHE A 111 -12.87 -3.46 -10.56
CA PHE A 111 -11.63 -3.84 -11.25
C PHE A 111 -11.82 -3.80 -12.77
N THR A 112 -12.91 -4.36 -13.26
CA THR A 112 -13.24 -4.38 -14.70
C THR A 112 -13.32 -2.96 -15.27
N ALA A 113 -13.99 -2.05 -14.56
CA ALA A 113 -14.06 -0.63 -14.93
C ALA A 113 -12.68 0.04 -14.91
N ALA A 114 -11.86 -0.21 -13.87
CA ALA A 114 -10.53 0.38 -13.72
C ALA A 114 -9.57 0.00 -14.86
N ILE A 115 -9.76 -1.18 -15.47
CA ILE A 115 -8.93 -1.65 -16.59
C ILE A 115 -9.55 -1.39 -17.97
N GLU A 116 -10.76 -0.85 -18.06
CA GLU A 116 -11.48 -0.69 -19.33
C GLU A 116 -10.73 0.21 -20.32
N GLY A 117 -10.12 1.31 -19.85
CA GLY A 117 -9.37 2.24 -20.68
C GLY A 117 -7.91 1.83 -20.98
N VAL A 118 -7.44 0.72 -20.42
CA VAL A 118 -6.04 0.29 -20.53
C VAL A 118 -5.75 -0.35 -21.89
N ALA A 119 -4.54 -0.21 -22.44
CA ALA A 119 -4.17 -0.89 -23.68
C ALA A 119 -4.29 -2.42 -23.56
N THR A 120 -4.78 -3.10 -24.61
CA THR A 120 -5.08 -4.55 -24.60
C THR A 120 -3.93 -5.41 -24.07
N TRP A 121 -2.70 -5.16 -24.51
CA TRP A 121 -1.54 -5.93 -24.06
C TRP A 121 -1.29 -5.80 -22.55
N ARG A 122 -1.54 -4.61 -21.96
CA ARG A 122 -1.39 -4.37 -20.52
C ARG A 122 -2.56 -4.99 -19.76
N LYS A 123 -3.78 -4.95 -20.29
CA LYS A 123 -4.92 -5.69 -19.72
C LYS A 123 -4.64 -7.19 -19.63
N ASN A 124 -4.07 -7.78 -20.68
CA ASN A 124 -3.76 -9.20 -20.69
C ASN A 124 -2.80 -9.58 -19.55
N ILE A 125 -1.78 -8.75 -19.28
CA ILE A 125 -0.88 -8.93 -18.13
C ILE A 125 -1.65 -8.80 -16.81
N MET A 126 -2.50 -7.77 -16.67
CA MET A 126 -3.28 -7.55 -15.45
C MET A 126 -4.28 -8.67 -15.18
N LEU A 127 -4.76 -9.37 -16.21
CA LEU A 127 -5.68 -10.50 -16.10
C LEU A 127 -4.97 -11.85 -15.94
N ASP A 128 -3.66 -11.92 -16.19
CA ASP A 128 -2.87 -13.14 -16.07
C ASP A 128 -2.47 -13.40 -14.60
N ALA A 129 -3.38 -14.06 -13.88
CA ALA A 129 -3.16 -14.39 -12.47
C ALA A 129 -1.97 -15.36 -12.25
N SER A 130 -1.57 -16.14 -13.26
CA SER A 130 -0.39 -17.02 -13.15
C SER A 130 0.88 -16.20 -13.21
N TRP A 131 0.97 -15.28 -14.18
CA TRP A 131 2.09 -14.35 -14.29
C TRP A 131 2.20 -13.45 -13.05
N ASN A 132 1.07 -12.93 -12.58
CA ASN A 132 1.02 -12.02 -11.45
C ASN A 132 1.41 -12.68 -10.11
N ARG A 133 1.27 -14.00 -10.00
CA ARG A 133 1.75 -14.79 -8.85
C ARG A 133 3.21 -15.22 -8.97
N SER A 134 3.87 -14.99 -10.10
CA SER A 134 5.28 -15.34 -10.24
C SER A 134 6.14 -14.52 -9.27
N ASP A 135 7.28 -15.09 -8.86
CA ASP A 135 8.25 -14.44 -7.98
C ASP A 135 8.75 -13.08 -8.53
N MET A 136 8.62 -12.86 -9.84
CA MET A 136 8.94 -11.59 -10.48
C MET A 136 7.97 -10.46 -10.10
N VAL A 137 6.73 -10.79 -9.72
CA VAL A 137 5.63 -9.85 -9.51
C VAL A 137 5.15 -9.87 -8.05
N ALA A 138 4.88 -11.06 -7.52
CA ALA A 138 4.54 -11.34 -6.13
C ALA A 138 5.83 -11.71 -5.38
N LYS A 139 6.54 -10.70 -4.85
CA LYS A 139 7.77 -10.93 -4.10
C LYS A 139 7.50 -11.65 -2.78
N GLU A 140 8.48 -12.40 -2.30
CA GLU A 140 8.44 -12.97 -0.95
C GLU A 140 8.31 -11.87 0.10
N TYR A 141 7.70 -12.18 1.25
CA TYR A 141 7.42 -11.20 2.32
C TYR A 141 8.64 -10.36 2.72
N ASN A 142 9.82 -10.99 2.83
CA ASN A 142 11.09 -10.33 3.19
C ASN A 142 11.70 -9.52 2.02
N GLU A 143 11.18 -9.70 0.81
CA GLU A 143 11.60 -9.00 -0.40
C GLU A 143 10.59 -7.92 -0.83
N LEU A 144 9.52 -7.70 -0.05
CA LEU A 144 8.59 -6.58 -0.18
C LEU A 144 9.28 -5.25 0.13
N ASN A 145 10.21 -4.89 -0.73
CA ASN A 145 10.79 -3.58 -0.78
C ASN A 145 9.88 -2.69 -1.61
N PRO A 146 9.66 -1.43 -1.19
CA PRO A 146 8.95 -0.49 -2.03
C PRO A 146 9.71 -0.31 -3.35
N TYR A 147 9.01 -0.04 -4.45
CA TYR A 147 9.67 0.38 -5.70
C TYR A 147 10.48 1.65 -5.47
N SER A 148 11.47 1.96 -6.30
CA SER A 148 12.32 3.15 -6.10
C SER A 148 11.50 4.44 -5.93
N MET A 149 10.39 4.60 -6.65
CA MET A 149 9.47 5.72 -6.47
C MET A 149 8.68 5.63 -5.15
N GLU A 150 8.22 4.46 -4.73
CA GLU A 150 7.56 4.27 -3.44
C GLU A 150 8.54 4.47 -2.27
N GLN A 151 9.81 4.10 -2.40
CA GLN A 151 10.86 4.39 -1.42
C GLN A 151 11.08 5.88 -1.27
N ILE A 152 11.08 6.61 -2.38
CA ILE A 152 11.12 8.08 -2.37
C ILE A 152 9.86 8.65 -1.69
N MET A 153 8.70 8.08 -1.98
CA MET A 153 7.42 8.56 -1.44
C MET A 153 7.21 8.19 0.02
N LEU A 154 7.62 7.01 0.48
CA LEU A 154 7.63 6.65 1.90
C LEU A 154 8.62 7.51 2.69
N GLY A 155 9.53 8.20 1.98
CA GLY A 155 10.70 8.84 2.54
C GLY A 155 11.76 7.77 2.86
N SER A 156 13.04 8.13 2.78
CA SER A 156 14.11 7.27 3.27
C SER A 156 14.16 7.16 4.80
N GLY A 157 13.25 7.83 5.52
CA GLY A 157 13.39 8.06 6.95
C GLY A 157 12.14 8.66 7.56
N LEU A 158 12.05 8.40 8.84
CA LEU A 158 10.97 8.75 9.74
C LEU A 158 10.66 10.25 9.74
N PRO A 159 9.46 10.66 10.18
CA PRO A 159 9.14 12.07 10.42
C PRO A 159 10.19 12.75 11.32
N ALA A 160 10.30 14.07 11.22
CA ALA A 160 11.19 14.84 12.09
C ALA A 160 10.91 14.51 13.58
N GLY A 161 11.98 14.32 14.37
CA GLY A 161 11.90 13.94 15.79
C GLY A 161 12.13 12.46 16.10
N PHE A 162 12.11 11.60 15.08
CA PHE A 162 12.49 10.18 15.22
C PHE A 162 13.97 9.98 14.86
N TYR A 163 14.81 9.95 15.90
CA TYR A 163 16.25 9.79 15.76
C TYR A 163 16.68 8.33 15.97
N PRO A 164 17.76 7.85 15.32
CA PRO A 164 18.26 6.49 15.51
C PRO A 164 18.61 6.13 16.96
N GLU A 165 18.87 7.11 17.82
CA GLU A 165 19.05 6.88 19.26
C GLU A 165 17.76 6.47 20.00
N HIS A 166 16.59 6.85 19.48
CA HIS A 166 15.28 6.55 20.07
C HIS A 166 14.71 5.19 19.64
N GLY A 167 15.20 4.62 18.53
CA GLY A 167 14.60 3.43 17.93
C GLY A 167 15.16 3.05 16.57
N SER A 168 14.41 2.24 15.84
CA SER A 168 14.68 1.86 14.44
C SER A 168 13.40 1.78 13.63
N SER A 169 13.46 1.96 12.32
CA SER A 169 12.31 1.83 11.43
C SER A 169 12.37 0.59 10.56
N SER A 170 11.21 0.05 10.21
CA SER A 170 11.06 -0.95 9.16
C SER A 170 9.87 -0.59 8.26
N VAL A 171 9.81 -1.24 7.09
CA VAL A 171 8.65 -1.15 6.20
C VAL A 171 7.96 -2.51 6.23
N VAL A 172 6.67 -2.53 6.56
CA VAL A 172 5.91 -3.77 6.70
C VAL A 172 4.61 -3.71 5.90
N PRO A 173 4.08 -4.84 5.41
CA PRO A 173 2.82 -4.86 4.70
C PRO A 173 1.62 -4.71 5.66
N VAL A 174 0.64 -3.94 5.21
CA VAL A 174 -0.69 -3.82 5.84
C VAL A 174 -1.76 -4.03 4.78
N ALA A 175 -2.92 -4.53 5.20
CA ALA A 175 -4.06 -4.78 4.32
C ALA A 175 -5.23 -3.87 4.65
N MET A 176 -5.98 -3.51 3.61
CA MET A 176 -7.27 -2.85 3.67
C MET A 176 -8.29 -3.75 2.97
N ASP A 177 -9.33 -4.15 3.69
CA ASP A 177 -10.37 -5.04 3.17
C ASP A 177 -11.54 -4.23 2.59
N THR A 178 -12.22 -4.79 1.60
CA THR A 178 -13.32 -4.12 0.90
C THR A 178 -14.62 -4.93 0.92
N GLU A 179 -15.76 -4.26 0.80
CA GLU A 179 -17.08 -4.93 0.71
C GLU A 179 -17.21 -5.82 -0.53
N GLN A 180 -16.45 -5.50 -1.59
CA GLN A 180 -16.38 -6.28 -2.83
C GLN A 180 -15.64 -7.61 -2.63
N GLY A 181 -15.03 -7.82 -1.45
CA GLY A 181 -14.24 -9.00 -1.14
C GLY A 181 -12.80 -8.91 -1.63
N ASP A 182 -12.41 -7.81 -2.27
CA ASP A 182 -11.02 -7.51 -2.65
C ASP A 182 -10.20 -7.09 -1.42
N VAL A 183 -8.90 -7.34 -1.48
CA VAL A 183 -7.93 -6.95 -0.43
C VAL A 183 -6.84 -6.08 -1.06
N LEU A 184 -6.58 -4.93 -0.46
CA LEU A 184 -5.58 -3.98 -0.93
C LEU A 184 -4.39 -4.01 0.01
N ILE A 185 -3.21 -4.36 -0.51
CA ILE A 185 -1.97 -4.42 0.26
C ILE A 185 -1.18 -3.14 0.04
N PHE A 186 -0.78 -2.53 1.15
CA PHE A 186 0.05 -1.33 1.23
C PHE A 186 1.35 -1.64 1.97
N MET A 187 2.39 -0.88 1.67
CA MET A 187 3.62 -0.85 2.48
C MET A 187 3.52 0.32 3.45
N ALA A 188 3.75 0.08 4.74
CA ALA A 188 3.65 1.11 5.79
C ALA A 188 4.97 1.25 6.56
N ASN A 189 5.31 2.47 6.94
CA ASN A 189 6.39 2.74 7.87
C ASN A 189 6.01 2.31 9.30
N CYS A 190 6.87 1.51 9.92
CA CYS A 190 6.75 1.03 11.29
C CYS A 190 7.94 1.51 12.11
N TRP A 191 7.68 2.04 13.31
CA TRP A 191 8.71 2.48 14.24
C TRP A 191 8.83 1.53 15.43
N HIS A 192 10.05 1.14 15.74
CA HIS A 192 10.41 0.25 16.83
C HIS A 192 11.17 1.03 17.89
N ASN A 193 10.54 1.26 19.05
CA ASN A 193 11.20 1.90 20.19
C ASN A 193 12.33 0.99 20.73
N LYS A 194 13.44 1.59 21.15
CA LYS A 194 14.58 0.90 21.79
C LYS A 194 14.35 0.62 23.27
#